data_AF-A0AA51UQK6-F1
#
_entry.id   AF-A0AA51UQK6-F1
#
_cell.length_a   1.000
_cell.length_b   1.000
_cell.length_c   1.000
_cell.angle_alpha   90.00
_cell.angle_beta   90.00
_cell.angle_gamma   90.00
#
_symmetry.space_group_name_H-M   'P 1'
#
loop_
_entity.id
_entity.type
_entity.pdbx_description
1 polymer ?
#
loop_
_entity_poly.entity_id
_entity_poly.type
_entity_poly.pdbx_seq_one_letter_code
_entity_poly.pdbx_strand_id
1 'polypeptide(L)'
;MIKDKITLEKMLQRMYWIEAEMEQLGTWEARIEMMDENIAALETLSHDSDRHGELIKKWLIKGNISIPDEAPHGLPKHIFDFTGSSSQEMFKTIMKYEILAMNAYKDMKNTNPAVLSQVFPNEGDVNEFLDDMEQLIKDEEMHAGICKKQVGGYTTIMYGN
;
A
#
# COMPACT_ATOMS: atom_id res chain seq x y z
N MET A 1 5.52 -3.81 16.69
CA MET A 1 4.65 -3.34 17.80
C MET A 1 4.92 -1.87 18.10
N ILE A 2 4.00 -1.00 17.70
CA ILE A 2 4.07 0.45 17.93
C ILE A 2 3.74 0.75 19.40
N LYS A 3 4.54 1.61 20.04
CA LYS A 3 4.48 1.86 21.49
C LYS A 3 4.08 3.28 21.87
N ASP A 4 3.96 4.18 20.90
CA ASP A 4 3.62 5.58 21.13
C ASP A 4 2.69 6.11 20.03
N LYS A 5 1.92 7.13 20.41
CA LYS A 5 0.92 7.78 19.56
C LYS A 5 1.54 8.40 18.31
N ILE A 6 2.66 9.12 18.44
CA ILE A 6 3.29 9.85 17.33
C ILE A 6 3.71 8.87 16.23
N THR A 7 4.26 7.72 16.60
CA THR A 7 4.64 6.67 15.64
C THR A 7 3.43 6.14 14.87
N LEU A 8 2.30 5.88 15.54
CA LEU A 8 1.08 5.44 14.87
C LEU A 8 0.55 6.51 13.92
N GLU A 9 0.47 7.77 14.37
CA GLU A 9 0.02 8.89 13.54
C GLU A 9 0.88 9.05 12.30
N LYS A 10 2.20 9.00 12.45
CA LYS A 10 3.13 9.11 11.33
C LYS A 10 3.05 7.91 10.40
N MET A 11 2.71 6.72 10.90
CA MET A 11 2.50 5.56 10.04
C MET A 11 1.24 5.72 9.20
N LEU A 12 0.13 6.16 9.80
CA LEU A 12 -1.12 6.43 9.10
C LEU A 12 -0.95 7.51 8.02
N GLN A 13 -0.24 8.61 8.33
CA GLN A 13 0.04 9.66 7.35
C GLN A 13 0.86 9.13 6.17
N ARG A 14 1.87 8.29 6.44
CA ARG A 14 2.70 7.70 5.39
C ARG A 14 1.90 6.72 4.54
N MET A 15 1.11 5.84 5.14
CA MET A 15 0.32 4.87 4.37
C MET A 15 -0.74 5.58 3.54
N TYR A 16 -1.43 6.59 4.08
CA TYR A 16 -2.33 7.42 3.27
C TYR A 16 -1.63 7.98 2.04
N TRP A 17 -0.41 8.52 2.19
CA TRP A 17 0.36 9.05 1.06
C TRP A 17 0.77 7.94 0.08
N ILE A 18 1.20 6.77 0.58
CA ILE A 18 1.55 5.63 -0.28
C ILE A 18 0.36 5.21 -1.13
N GLU A 19 -0.80 4.97 -0.51
CA GLU A 19 -2.01 4.51 -1.17
C GLU A 19 -2.58 5.54 -2.15
N ALA A 20 -2.77 6.78 -1.69
CA ALA A 20 -3.50 7.79 -2.45
C ALA A 20 -2.66 8.46 -3.55
N GLU A 21 -1.35 8.58 -3.34
CA GLU A 21 -0.48 9.30 -4.27
C GLU A 21 0.52 8.35 -4.93
N MET A 22 1.27 7.58 -4.14
CA MET A 22 2.40 6.83 -4.69
C MET A 22 1.93 5.68 -5.60
N GLU A 23 1.08 4.80 -5.08
CA GLU A 23 0.62 3.61 -5.80
C GLU A 23 -0.33 3.95 -6.94
N GLN A 24 -1.19 4.96 -6.78
CA GLN A 24 -1.97 5.50 -7.89
C GLN A 24 -1.07 5.96 -9.03
N LEU A 25 -0.14 6.88 -8.76
CA LEU A 25 0.76 7.40 -9.79
C LEU A 25 1.61 6.30 -10.43
N GLY A 26 2.17 5.40 -9.62
CA GLY A 26 2.95 4.27 -10.11
C GLY A 26 2.15 3.35 -11.03
N THR A 27 0.90 3.08 -10.68
CA THR A 27 0.04 2.21 -11.50
C THR A 27 -0.34 2.88 -12.83
N TRP A 28 -0.57 4.20 -12.83
CA TRP A 28 -0.80 4.97 -14.06
C TRP A 28 0.45 5.07 -14.94
N GLU A 29 1.62 5.28 -14.36
CA GLU A 29 2.90 5.27 -15.09
C GLU A 29 3.17 3.89 -15.71
N ALA A 30 2.90 2.81 -14.96
CA ALA A 30 3.02 1.44 -15.46
C ALA A 30 2.05 1.18 -16.62
N ARG A 31 0.80 1.69 -16.55
CA ARG A 31 -0.16 1.61 -17.67
C ARG A 31 0.34 2.35 -18.91
N ILE A 32 0.96 3.52 -18.75
CA ILE A 32 1.51 4.29 -19.87
C ILE A 32 2.64 3.50 -20.55
N GLU A 33 3.56 2.96 -19.77
CA GLU A 33 4.73 2.24 -20.31
C GLU A 33 4.35 0.87 -20.90
N MET A 34 3.43 0.14 -20.27
CA MET A 34 2.96 -1.18 -20.74
C MET A 34 1.87 -1.11 -21.81
N MET A 35 1.35 0.08 -22.11
CA MET A 35 0.23 0.32 -23.01
C MET A 35 -1.02 -0.50 -22.61
N ASP A 36 -1.23 -1.66 -23.23
CA ASP A 36 -2.39 -2.54 -23.01
C ASP A 36 -2.03 -3.89 -22.37
N GLU A 37 -0.75 -4.15 -22.07
CA GLU A 37 -0.34 -5.36 -21.37
C GLU A 37 -0.68 -5.28 -19.88
N ASN A 38 -1.13 -6.41 -19.32
CA ASN A 38 -1.41 -6.55 -17.89
C ASN A 38 -2.45 -5.56 -17.31
N ILE A 39 -3.28 -4.93 -18.15
CA ILE A 39 -4.31 -3.96 -17.74
C ILE A 39 -5.12 -4.47 -16.55
N ALA A 40 -5.63 -5.71 -16.60
CA ALA A 40 -6.48 -6.25 -15.54
C ALA A 40 -5.77 -6.33 -14.17
N ALA A 41 -4.45 -6.60 -14.17
CA ALA A 41 -3.66 -6.60 -12.95
C ALA A 41 -3.47 -5.17 -12.43
N LEU A 42 -3.11 -4.23 -13.31
CA LEU A 42 -2.95 -2.81 -12.96
C LEU A 42 -4.28 -2.17 -12.53
N GLU A 43 -5.42 -2.60 -13.09
CA GLU A 43 -6.76 -2.17 -12.67
C GLU A 43 -7.10 -2.60 -11.27
N THR A 44 -6.78 -3.86 -10.95
CA THR A 44 -7.03 -4.38 -9.61
C THR A 44 -6.21 -3.61 -8.58
N LEU A 45 -4.90 -3.46 -8.83
CA LEU A 45 -3.98 -2.72 -7.95
C LEU A 45 -4.46 -1.27 -7.75
N SER A 46 -4.67 -0.51 -8.82
CA SER A 46 -5.13 0.89 -8.70
C SER A 46 -6.51 1.01 -8.04
N HIS A 47 -7.47 0.14 -8.35
CA HIS A 47 -8.78 0.24 -7.71
C HIS A 47 -8.73 -0.02 -6.21
N ASP A 48 -7.95 -1.02 -5.78
CA ASP A 48 -7.82 -1.35 -4.38
C ASP A 48 -7.00 -0.31 -3.61
N SER A 49 -5.90 0.23 -4.16
CA SER A 49 -5.14 1.32 -3.52
C SER A 49 -6.00 2.58 -3.30
N ASP A 50 -6.91 2.92 -4.23
CA ASP A 50 -7.88 4.02 -4.04
C ASP A 50 -8.78 3.77 -2.81
N ARG A 51 -9.29 2.55 -2.69
CA ARG A 51 -10.14 2.15 -1.56
C ARG A 51 -9.34 2.15 -0.25
N HIS A 52 -8.10 1.68 -0.29
CA HIS A 52 -7.19 1.69 0.86
C HIS A 52 -6.88 3.10 1.32
N GLY A 53 -6.60 4.02 0.39
CA GLY A 53 -6.39 5.44 0.68
C GLY A 53 -7.58 6.06 1.43
N GLU A 54 -8.82 5.83 0.96
CA GLU A 54 -10.01 6.31 1.67
C GLU A 54 -10.22 5.62 3.03
N LEU A 55 -9.84 4.35 3.17
CA LEU A 55 -9.89 3.64 4.44
C LEU A 55 -8.86 4.20 5.46
N ILE A 56 -7.63 4.51 5.04
CA ILE A 56 -6.64 5.15 5.92
C ILE A 56 -7.06 6.58 6.26
N LYS A 57 -7.62 7.32 5.31
CA LYS A 57 -8.18 8.66 5.53
C LYS A 57 -9.30 8.66 6.57
N LYS A 58 -10.18 7.65 6.57
CA LYS A 58 -11.17 7.45 7.64
C LYS A 58 -10.49 7.43 9.02
N TRP A 59 -9.39 6.70 9.16
CA TRP A 59 -8.66 6.59 10.43
C TRP A 59 -7.88 7.84 10.80
N LEU A 60 -7.33 8.57 9.84
CA LEU A 60 -6.76 9.90 10.08
C LEU A 60 -7.83 10.84 10.67
N ILE A 61 -9.03 10.86 10.08
CA ILE A 61 -10.15 11.69 10.55
C ILE A 61 -10.61 11.25 11.96
N LYS A 62 -10.84 9.95 12.18
CA LYS A 62 -11.26 9.43 13.50
C LYS A 62 -10.22 9.69 14.59
N GLY A 63 -8.94 9.64 14.25
CA GLY A 63 -7.84 9.97 15.17
C GLY A 63 -7.59 11.47 15.38
N ASN A 64 -8.34 12.34 14.68
CA ASN A 64 -8.07 13.77 14.60
C ASN A 64 -6.61 14.08 14.20
N ILE A 65 -6.10 13.31 13.24
CA ILE A 65 -4.74 13.41 12.69
C ILE A 65 -4.83 14.19 11.38
N SER A 66 -3.87 15.10 11.15
CA SER A 66 -3.84 15.83 9.89
C SER A 66 -3.61 14.90 8.70
N ILE A 67 -4.42 15.09 7.66
CA ILE A 67 -4.18 14.50 6.35
C ILE A 67 -3.02 15.27 5.71
N PRO A 68 -1.96 14.59 5.23
CA PRO A 68 -0.83 15.26 4.62
C PRO A 68 -1.19 15.81 3.25
N ASP A 69 -0.94 17.11 3.03
CA ASP A 69 -1.04 17.77 1.71
C ASP A 69 0.29 17.67 0.92
N GLU A 70 1.35 17.17 1.56
CA GLU A 70 2.67 16.95 0.97
C GLU A 70 3.30 15.66 1.50
N ALA A 71 4.27 15.13 0.75
CA ALA A 71 4.96 13.89 1.08
C ALA A 71 5.48 13.89 2.54
N PRO A 72 4.99 12.98 3.40
CA PRO A 72 5.45 12.88 4.78
C PRO A 72 6.97 12.62 4.87
N HIS A 73 7.61 13.19 5.89
CA HIS A 73 9.04 12.99 6.14
C HIS A 73 9.43 11.50 6.15
N GLY A 74 10.46 11.18 5.36
CA GLY A 74 10.99 9.82 5.20
C GLY A 74 10.52 9.11 3.93
N LEU A 75 9.56 9.67 3.18
CA LEU A 75 9.17 9.18 1.86
C LEU A 75 9.87 9.98 0.74
N PRO A 76 10.26 9.34 -0.37
CA PRO A 76 10.78 10.04 -1.54
C PRO A 76 9.69 10.88 -2.21
N LYS A 77 10.06 12.03 -2.79
CA LYS A 77 9.12 12.94 -3.48
C LYS A 77 8.66 12.43 -4.85
N HIS A 78 9.48 11.60 -5.49
CA HIS A 78 9.19 10.94 -6.76
C HIS A 78 9.58 9.49 -6.59
N ILE A 79 8.68 8.58 -6.94
CA ILE A 79 8.73 7.20 -6.47
C ILE A 79 8.92 6.21 -7.62
N PHE A 80 8.22 6.44 -8.72
CA PHE A 80 8.28 5.59 -9.88
C PHE A 80 8.84 6.39 -11.05
N ASP A 81 9.81 5.79 -11.75
CA ASP A 81 10.24 6.19 -13.08
C ASP A 81 10.38 4.89 -13.84
N PHE A 82 9.32 4.55 -14.58
CA PHE A 82 9.27 3.32 -15.36
C PHE A 82 9.75 3.49 -16.78
N THR A 83 10.27 4.67 -17.15
CA THR A 83 10.75 4.94 -18.51
C THR A 83 11.77 3.91 -18.95
N GLY A 84 11.46 3.12 -19.99
CA GLY A 84 12.35 2.09 -20.52
C GLY A 84 12.50 0.86 -19.64
N SER A 85 11.69 0.71 -18.58
CA SER A 85 11.63 -0.49 -17.76
C SER A 85 10.86 -1.60 -18.47
N SER A 86 11.25 -2.85 -18.27
CA SER A 86 10.42 -3.99 -18.70
C SER A 86 9.20 -4.17 -17.77
N SER A 87 8.14 -4.81 -18.26
CA SER A 87 6.95 -5.12 -17.44
C SER A 87 7.30 -5.85 -16.14
N GLN A 88 8.28 -6.76 -16.20
CA GLN A 88 8.77 -7.50 -15.02
C GLN A 88 9.46 -6.59 -13.99
N GLU A 89 10.25 -5.60 -14.44
CA GLU A 89 10.92 -4.65 -13.56
C GLU A 89 9.93 -3.71 -12.89
N MET A 90 8.92 -3.27 -13.64
CA MET A 90 7.81 -2.47 -13.10
C MET A 90 7.06 -3.25 -12.01
N PHE A 91 6.58 -4.47 -12.30
CA PHE A 91 5.88 -5.30 -11.31
C PHE A 91 6.76 -5.68 -10.13
N LYS A 92 8.07 -5.88 -10.32
CA LYS A 92 9.00 -6.11 -9.21
C LYS A 92 9.13 -4.88 -8.31
N THR A 93 9.04 -3.69 -8.89
CA THR A 93 9.12 -2.44 -8.14
C THR A 93 7.82 -2.21 -7.38
N ILE A 94 6.67 -2.31 -8.05
CA ILE A 94 5.33 -2.23 -7.43
C ILE A 94 5.23 -3.21 -6.25
N MET A 95 5.59 -4.49 -6.45
CA MET A 95 5.57 -5.51 -5.40
C MET A 95 6.33 -5.13 -4.12
N LYS A 96 7.40 -4.32 -4.21
CA LYS A 96 8.14 -3.88 -3.01
C LYS A 96 7.29 -2.93 -2.17
N TYR A 97 6.45 -2.11 -2.80
CA TYR A 97 5.55 -1.19 -2.12
C TYR A 97 4.37 -1.94 -1.50
N GLU A 98 3.78 -2.91 -2.21
CA GLU A 98 2.75 -3.80 -1.62
C GLU A 98 3.28 -4.50 -0.35
N ILE A 99 4.53 -5.01 -0.39
CA ILE A 99 5.16 -5.64 0.77
C ILE A 99 5.44 -4.62 1.89
N LEU A 100 5.80 -3.39 1.55
CA LEU A 100 6.02 -2.32 2.52
C LEU A 100 4.69 -1.95 3.22
N ALA A 101 3.62 -1.74 2.46
CA ALA A 101 2.29 -1.44 2.95
C ALA A 101 1.78 -2.58 3.85
N MET A 102 1.86 -3.83 3.38
CA MET A 102 1.50 -5.02 4.17
C MET A 102 2.20 -5.05 5.54
N ASN A 103 3.50 -4.79 5.55
CA ASN A 103 4.29 -4.81 6.80
C ASN A 103 3.92 -3.63 7.72
N ALA A 104 3.67 -2.46 7.16
CA ALA A 104 3.19 -1.31 7.93
C ALA A 104 1.81 -1.58 8.56
N TYR A 105 0.88 -2.20 7.82
CA TYR A 105 -0.43 -2.61 8.34
C TYR A 105 -0.29 -3.67 9.45
N LYS A 106 0.63 -4.65 9.30
CA LYS A 106 0.98 -5.58 10.38
C LYS A 106 1.49 -4.86 11.62
N ASP A 107 2.34 -3.85 11.45
CA ASP A 107 2.86 -3.08 12.59
C ASP A 107 1.77 -2.25 13.28
N MET A 108 0.87 -1.64 12.51
CA MET A 108 -0.27 -0.86 13.02
C MET A 108 -1.29 -1.74 13.74
N LYS A 109 -1.62 -2.91 13.18
CA LYS A 109 -2.48 -3.90 13.85
C LYS A 109 -1.88 -4.36 15.18
N ASN A 110 -0.55 -4.47 15.26
CA ASN A 110 0.18 -4.83 16.46
C ASN A 110 0.53 -3.62 17.36
N THR A 111 -0.22 -2.51 17.27
CA THR A 111 -0.02 -1.36 18.15
C THR A 111 -0.46 -1.69 19.58
N ASN A 112 0.24 -1.13 20.57
CA ASN A 112 -0.15 -1.26 21.98
C ASN A 112 -1.61 -0.78 22.16
N PRO A 113 -2.51 -1.59 22.75
CA PRO A 113 -3.92 -1.21 22.94
C PRO A 113 -4.10 0.13 23.67
N ALA A 114 -3.22 0.45 24.63
CA ALA A 114 -3.28 1.74 25.34
C ALA A 114 -3.00 2.94 24.42
N VAL A 115 -2.20 2.75 23.35
CA VAL A 115 -1.98 3.78 22.33
C VAL A 115 -3.19 3.87 21.41
N LEU A 116 -3.78 2.74 21.01
CA LEU A 116 -5.01 2.73 20.21
C LEU A 116 -6.15 3.48 20.91
N SER A 117 -6.37 3.25 22.21
CA SER A 117 -7.38 3.99 22.98
C SER A 117 -7.07 5.48 23.16
N GLN A 118 -5.78 5.90 23.05
CA GLN A 118 -5.41 7.32 23.07
C GLN A 118 -5.67 8.01 21.74
N VAL A 119 -5.59 7.28 20.63
CA VAL A 119 -5.84 7.80 19.28
C VAL A 119 -7.32 7.72 18.93
N PHE A 120 -7.97 6.61 19.28
CA PHE A 120 -9.37 6.30 19.02
C PHE A 120 -10.11 6.13 20.35
N PRO A 121 -10.66 7.21 20.94
CA PRO A 121 -11.26 7.17 22.27
C PRO A 121 -12.58 6.40 22.34
N ASN A 122 -13.25 6.16 21.21
CA ASN A 122 -14.45 5.32 21.18
C ASN A 122 -14.05 3.85 21.07
N GLU A 123 -14.53 3.00 21.98
CA GLU A 123 -14.17 1.56 21.98
C GLU A 123 -14.54 0.83 20.68
N GLY A 124 -15.64 1.23 20.02
CA GLY A 124 -16.03 0.67 18.72
C GLY A 124 -15.03 0.95 17.60
N ASP A 125 -14.33 2.09 17.67
CA ASP A 125 -13.36 2.51 16.66
C ASP A 125 -12.08 1.65 16.72
N VAL A 126 -11.68 1.19 17.91
CA VAL A 126 -10.49 0.33 18.07
C VAL A 126 -10.68 -1.02 17.40
N ASN A 127 -11.83 -1.66 17.59
CA ASN A 127 -12.10 -2.96 16.97
C ASN A 127 -12.23 -2.83 15.44
N GLU A 128 -12.98 -1.83 14.98
CA GLU A 128 -13.11 -1.55 13.55
C GLU A 128 -11.75 -1.23 12.91
N PHE A 129 -10.86 -0.50 13.61
CA PHE A 129 -9.49 -0.26 13.15
C PHE A 129 -8.70 -1.55 12.96
N LEU A 130 -8.76 -2.46 13.93
CA LEU A 130 -8.02 -3.73 13.85
C LEU A 130 -8.55 -4.65 12.76
N ASP A 131 -9.87 -4.66 12.53
CA ASP A 131 -10.52 -5.41 11.46
C ASP A 131 -10.13 -4.85 10.09
N ASP A 132 -10.12 -3.52 9.95
CA ASP A 132 -9.67 -2.85 8.73
C ASP A 132 -8.20 -3.13 8.43
N MET A 133 -7.31 -3.06 9.45
CA MET A 133 -5.89 -3.39 9.26
C MET A 133 -5.72 -4.85 8.83
N GLU A 134 -6.52 -5.78 9.36
CA GLU A 134 -6.50 -7.19 8.93
C GLU A 134 -6.95 -7.35 7.47
N GLN A 135 -7.94 -6.59 7.02
CA GLN A 135 -8.37 -6.62 5.63
C GLN A 135 -7.29 -6.06 4.70
N LEU A 136 -6.71 -4.90 5.04
CA LEU A 136 -5.61 -4.31 4.28
C LEU A 136 -4.44 -5.29 4.13
N ILE A 137 -4.03 -5.97 5.21
CA ILE A 137 -2.95 -6.97 5.15
C ILE A 137 -3.24 -8.07 4.12
N LYS A 138 -4.49 -8.53 4.02
CA LYS A 138 -4.89 -9.58 3.06
C LYS A 138 -4.89 -9.06 1.63
N ASP A 139 -5.35 -7.83 1.44
CA ASP A 139 -5.37 -7.18 0.13
C ASP A 139 -3.94 -6.99 -0.39
N GLU A 140 -3.04 -6.45 0.45
CA GLU A 140 -1.62 -6.29 0.10
C GLU A 140 -0.90 -7.62 -0.19
N GLU A 141 -1.24 -8.67 0.57
CA GLU A 141 -0.71 -10.02 0.30
C GLU A 141 -1.19 -10.56 -1.06
N MET A 142 -2.45 -10.31 -1.41
CA MET A 142 -3.01 -10.63 -2.72
C MET A 142 -2.31 -9.83 -3.83
N HIS A 143 -2.12 -8.52 -3.65
CA HIS A 143 -1.45 -7.64 -4.61
C HIS A 143 0.00 -8.08 -4.87
N ALA A 144 0.76 -8.37 -3.82
CA ALA A 144 2.09 -8.95 -3.94
C ALA A 144 2.06 -10.27 -4.71
N GLY A 145 1.02 -11.08 -4.53
CA GLY A 145 0.77 -12.30 -5.30
C GLY A 145 0.50 -12.06 -6.79
N ILE A 146 -0.27 -11.02 -7.13
CA ILE A 146 -0.50 -10.57 -8.51
C ILE A 146 0.84 -10.17 -9.14
N CYS A 147 1.59 -9.29 -8.49
CA CYS A 147 2.87 -8.81 -8.99
C CYS A 147 3.87 -9.96 -9.18
N LYS A 148 3.95 -10.89 -8.21
CA LYS A 148 4.84 -12.06 -8.28
C LYS A 148 4.57 -12.95 -9.50
N LYS A 149 3.31 -13.12 -9.88
CA LYS A 149 2.95 -13.88 -11.10
C LYS A 149 3.50 -13.21 -12.36
N GLN A 150 3.45 -11.88 -12.42
CA GLN A 150 3.96 -11.11 -13.56
C GLN A 150 5.48 -11.03 -13.61
N VAL A 151 6.15 -11.02 -12.46
CA VAL A 151 7.61 -11.13 -12.38
C VAL A 151 8.08 -12.52 -12.83
N GLY A 152 7.34 -13.58 -12.48
CA GLY A 152 7.69 -14.98 -12.79
C GLY A 152 7.24 -15.50 -14.16
N GLY A 153 6.64 -14.66 -15.00
CA GLY A 153 5.94 -15.04 -16.24
C GLY A 153 6.77 -15.67 -17.36
N TYR A 154 8.09 -15.86 -17.20
CA TYR A 154 8.92 -16.60 -18.15
C TYR A 154 9.77 -17.67 -17.46
N THR A 155 9.13 -18.72 -16.95
CA THR A 155 9.72 -20.06 -16.97
C THR A 155 8.93 -20.95 -17.94
N THR A 156 8.95 -20.58 -19.22
CA THR A 156 8.79 -21.58 -20.29
C THR A 156 10.14 -21.71 -20.96
N ILE A 157 11.01 -22.57 -20.44
CA ILE A 157 12.13 -23.08 -21.23
C ILE A 157 11.52 -24.09 -22.20
N MET A 158 11.26 -23.64 -23.43
CA MET A 158 11.16 -24.51 -24.60
C MET A 158 12.51 -24.55 -25.29
N TYR A 159 13.23 -25.67 -25.15
CA TYR A 159 14.11 -26.37 -26.10
C TYR A 159 14.41 -27.72 -25.41
N GLY A 160 14.15 -28.90 -25.95
CA GLY A 160 14.28 -29.33 -27.33
C GLY A 160 15.52 -30.21 -27.46
N ASN A 161 15.37 -31.51 -27.13
CA ASN A 161 15.95 -32.69 -27.79
C ASN A 161 15.44 -33.97 -27.13
#